data_AF-A0A958LG45-F1
#
_entry.id   AF-A0A958LG45-F1
#
_cell.length_a   1.000
_cell.length_b   1.000
_cell.length_c   1.000
_cell.angle_alpha   90.00
_cell.angle_beta   90.00
_cell.angle_gamma   90.00
#
_symmetry.space_group_name_H-M   'P 1'
#
loop_
_entity.id
_entity.type
_entity.pdbx_description
1 polymer ?
#
loop_
_entity_poly.entity_id
_entity_poly.type
_entity_poly.pdbx_seq_one_letter_code
_entity_poly.pdbx_strand_id
1 'polypeptide(L)'
;GTAVRELDMHDTFLAADYSHPADNIPPLAAVAEQLELSGEDLLRGLAAAYEIHIDLVTGICLHKHKIDHIAHLCPAAAAGIGAMLRLPTEVVYQAIQQALHVSCTTRQSRKGEISSWKAYAPAHAGKLAIEAVDRAMRGEKSPSPIYEGEDSVVAWMLDGPDAHYLVPLPEPGEPKRAILQSYTKQHSAEYQSQAIIDLAFRLRERIPNTDQVKRVTISTSHHTHYVIGTGSGDPQKFDPQASRETLDHSLMYIFAVALQDGRWHHVDSYLPERAGRPDTVRLW
;
A
#
# COMPACT_ATOMS: atom_id res chain seq x y z
N GLY A 1 11.46 5.26 -4.33
CA GLY A 1 10.52 4.22 -3.87
C GLY A 1 10.47 4.19 -2.37
N THR A 2 11.49 3.62 -1.72
CA THR A 2 11.51 3.35 -0.28
C THR A 2 11.19 4.57 0.57
N ALA A 3 11.86 5.71 0.33
CA ALA A 3 11.62 6.94 1.09
C ALA A 3 10.15 7.43 1.05
N VAL A 4 9.44 7.22 -0.07
CA VAL A 4 8.02 7.60 -0.18
C VAL A 4 7.13 6.66 0.61
N ARG A 5 7.46 5.36 0.61
CA ARG A 5 6.69 4.33 1.33
C ARG A 5 6.98 4.28 2.83
N GLU A 6 8.20 4.59 3.24
CA GLU A 6 8.77 4.34 4.58
C GLU A 6 7.89 4.85 5.71
N LEU A 7 7.37 6.07 5.58
CA LEU A 7 6.55 6.66 6.63
C LEU A 7 5.08 6.22 6.60
N ASP A 8 4.66 5.46 5.60
CA ASP A 8 3.26 5.07 5.39
C ASP A 8 2.31 6.28 5.35
N MET A 9 2.77 7.39 4.76
CA MET A 9 2.12 8.71 4.83
C MET A 9 1.62 9.23 3.47
N HIS A 10 1.87 8.52 2.38
CA HIS A 10 1.27 8.83 1.07
C HIS A 10 -0.14 8.20 0.98
N ASP A 11 -0.72 8.25 -0.21
CA ASP A 11 -2.11 7.82 -0.42
C ASP A 11 -2.35 6.32 -0.14
N THR A 12 -3.63 5.97 -0.10
CA THR A 12 -4.11 4.61 0.11
C THR A 12 -5.37 4.40 -0.72
N PHE A 13 -5.58 3.18 -1.18
CA PHE A 13 -6.83 2.77 -1.80
C PHE A 13 -7.30 1.44 -1.21
N LEU A 14 -8.59 1.34 -0.92
CA LEU A 14 -9.21 0.19 -0.24
C LEU A 14 -10.44 -0.26 -1.04
N ALA A 15 -10.40 -1.49 -1.58
CA ALA A 15 -11.51 -2.12 -2.30
C ALA A 15 -11.52 -3.64 -2.02
N ALA A 16 -11.48 -4.49 -3.04
CA ALA A 16 -11.36 -5.94 -2.85
C ALA A 16 -10.01 -6.32 -2.21
N ASP A 17 -8.94 -5.61 -2.60
CA ASP A 17 -7.66 -5.58 -1.89
C ASP A 17 -7.36 -4.17 -1.34
N TYR A 18 -6.14 -3.96 -0.86
CA TYR A 18 -5.64 -2.68 -0.40
C TYR A 18 -4.26 -2.39 -0.93
N SER A 19 -4.04 -1.12 -1.26
CA SER A 19 -2.79 -0.69 -1.89
C SER A 19 -2.47 0.78 -1.60
N HIS A 20 -1.34 1.19 -2.15
CA HIS A 20 -0.82 2.55 -2.12
C HIS A 20 -0.50 2.98 -3.57
N PRO A 21 -1.47 3.56 -4.29
CA PRO A 21 -1.27 3.91 -5.70
C PRO A 21 -0.10 4.88 -5.97
N ALA A 22 0.25 5.74 -5.01
CA ALA A 22 1.40 6.65 -5.08
C ALA A 22 2.76 5.94 -5.12
N ASP A 23 2.83 4.64 -4.78
CA ASP A 23 4.05 3.85 -4.97
C ASP A 23 4.48 3.76 -6.45
N ASN A 24 3.57 4.05 -7.39
CA ASN A 24 3.89 4.18 -8.81
C ASN A 24 4.72 5.42 -9.15
N ILE A 25 4.68 6.48 -8.33
CA ILE A 25 5.31 7.77 -8.68
C ILE A 25 6.84 7.64 -8.82
N PRO A 26 7.57 7.05 -7.84
CA PRO A 26 9.02 7.03 -7.90
C PRO A 26 9.62 6.30 -9.11
N PRO A 27 9.18 5.09 -9.52
CA PRO A 27 9.76 4.43 -10.70
C PRO A 27 9.49 5.20 -12.00
N LEU A 28 8.28 5.79 -12.16
CA LEU A 28 7.97 6.59 -13.34
C LEU A 28 8.78 7.89 -13.36
N ALA A 29 8.89 8.59 -12.23
CA ALA A 29 9.72 9.79 -12.11
C ALA A 29 11.19 9.50 -12.43
N ALA A 30 11.75 8.38 -11.93
CA ALA A 30 13.13 8.01 -12.21
C ALA A 30 13.38 7.78 -13.71
N VAL A 31 12.47 7.12 -14.42
CA VAL A 31 12.58 6.92 -15.88
C VAL A 31 12.39 8.24 -16.63
N ALA A 32 11.44 9.08 -16.21
CA ALA A 32 11.21 10.39 -16.81
C ALA A 32 12.44 11.30 -16.67
N GLU A 33 13.06 11.34 -15.49
CA GLU A 33 14.29 12.09 -15.24
C GLU A 33 15.45 11.54 -16.09
N GLN A 34 15.65 10.22 -16.11
CA GLN A 34 16.73 9.58 -16.88
C GLN A 34 16.64 9.83 -18.39
N LEU A 35 15.42 10.01 -18.92
CA LEU A 35 15.16 10.23 -20.34
C LEU A 35 14.79 11.68 -20.67
N GLU A 36 14.91 12.59 -19.71
CA GLU A 36 14.60 14.02 -19.85
C GLU A 36 13.18 14.30 -20.40
N LEU A 37 12.20 13.52 -19.95
CA LEU A 37 10.81 13.63 -20.39
C LEU A 37 10.09 14.84 -19.77
N SER A 38 9.05 15.30 -20.46
CA SER A 38 8.23 16.40 -19.97
C SER A 38 7.33 16.00 -18.80
N GLY A 39 6.87 16.99 -18.03
CA GLY A 39 5.83 16.78 -17.02
C GLY A 39 4.52 16.22 -17.61
N GLU A 40 4.20 16.54 -18.86
CA GLU A 40 3.02 15.98 -19.54
C GLU A 40 3.16 14.47 -19.76
N ASP A 41 4.35 14.02 -20.17
CA ASP A 41 4.62 12.59 -20.37
C ASP A 41 4.57 11.84 -19.04
N LEU A 42 5.16 12.40 -17.99
CA LEU A 42 5.07 11.85 -16.64
C LEU A 42 3.61 11.74 -16.18
N LEU A 43 2.80 12.79 -16.35
CA LEU A 43 1.38 12.78 -15.99
C LEU A 43 0.59 11.72 -16.78
N ARG A 44 0.90 11.51 -18.07
CA ARG A 44 0.30 10.43 -18.86
C ARG A 44 0.59 9.06 -18.25
N GLY A 45 1.84 8.82 -17.89
CA GLY A 45 2.25 7.56 -17.26
C GLY A 45 1.58 7.35 -15.90
N LEU A 46 1.56 8.39 -15.06
CA LEU A 46 0.95 8.34 -13.74
C LEU A 46 -0.56 8.08 -13.84
N ALA A 47 -1.28 8.75 -14.75
CA ALA A 47 -2.69 8.50 -14.96
C ALA A 47 -2.98 7.03 -15.34
N ALA A 48 -2.15 6.44 -16.22
CA ALA A 48 -2.27 5.04 -16.59
C ALA A 48 -1.93 4.08 -15.44
N ALA A 49 -0.83 4.33 -14.72
CA ALA A 49 -0.41 3.51 -13.60
C ALA A 49 -1.43 3.51 -12.47
N TYR A 50 -1.99 4.67 -12.13
CA TYR A 50 -3.02 4.80 -11.11
C TYR A 50 -4.31 4.07 -11.51
N GLU A 51 -4.76 4.23 -12.77
CA GLU A 51 -5.95 3.54 -13.28
C GLU A 51 -5.81 2.02 -13.11
N ILE A 52 -4.74 1.46 -13.68
CA ILE A 52 -4.52 0.01 -13.68
C ILE A 52 -4.35 -0.51 -12.26
N HIS A 53 -3.59 0.17 -11.40
CA HIS A 53 -3.38 -0.28 -10.03
C HIS A 53 -4.70 -0.29 -9.24
N ILE A 54 -5.50 0.77 -9.34
CA ILE A 54 -6.77 0.88 -8.62
C ILE A 54 -7.81 -0.11 -9.14
N ASP A 55 -7.89 -0.32 -10.45
CA ASP A 55 -8.85 -1.25 -11.04
C ASP A 55 -8.46 -2.70 -10.72
N LEU A 56 -7.17 -3.05 -10.72
CA LEU A 56 -6.69 -4.36 -10.27
C LEU A 56 -7.04 -4.62 -8.80
N VAL A 57 -6.83 -3.63 -7.94
CA VAL A 57 -7.18 -3.70 -6.51
C VAL A 57 -8.70 -3.78 -6.29
N THR A 58 -9.48 -3.19 -7.19
CA THR A 58 -10.94 -3.27 -7.19
C THR A 58 -11.43 -4.65 -7.60
N GLY A 59 -10.84 -5.25 -8.63
CA GLY A 59 -11.28 -6.53 -9.20
C GLY A 59 -10.72 -7.77 -8.52
N ILE A 60 -9.52 -7.71 -7.93
CA ILE A 60 -8.75 -8.89 -7.51
C ILE A 60 -8.24 -8.72 -6.08
N CYS A 61 -8.76 -9.54 -5.17
CA CYS A 61 -8.25 -9.64 -3.80
C CYS A 61 -7.06 -10.62 -3.74
N LEU A 62 -5.82 -10.13 -3.69
CA LEU A 62 -4.63 -10.97 -3.46
C LEU A 62 -4.49 -11.33 -1.98
N HIS A 63 -4.99 -10.46 -1.09
CA HIS A 63 -4.95 -10.71 0.35
C HIS A 63 -5.60 -12.04 0.76
N LYS A 64 -6.72 -12.43 0.13
CA LYS A 64 -7.38 -13.72 0.44
C LYS A 64 -6.46 -14.92 0.22
N HIS A 65 -5.51 -14.77 -0.70
CA HIS A 65 -4.49 -15.76 -1.09
C HIS A 65 -3.14 -15.57 -0.41
N LYS A 66 -3.04 -14.65 0.55
CA LYS A 66 -1.78 -14.34 1.25
C LYS A 66 -0.65 -13.90 0.32
N ILE A 67 -1.01 -13.25 -0.79
CA ILE A 67 -0.06 -12.61 -1.70
C ILE A 67 0.04 -11.12 -1.33
N ASP A 68 1.23 -10.56 -1.46
CA ASP A 68 1.48 -9.14 -1.23
C ASP A 68 0.90 -8.31 -2.38
N HIS A 69 0.36 -7.14 -2.06
CA HIS A 69 -0.32 -6.27 -3.02
C HIS A 69 0.64 -5.66 -4.05
N ILE A 70 1.96 -5.83 -3.89
CA ILE A 70 2.94 -5.37 -4.87
C ILE A 70 2.80 -6.09 -6.22
N ALA A 71 2.12 -7.25 -6.25
CA ALA A 71 1.76 -7.93 -7.49
C ALA A 71 0.70 -7.18 -8.32
N HIS A 72 -0.02 -6.20 -7.73
CA HIS A 72 -0.80 -5.22 -8.48
C HIS A 72 0.05 -4.01 -8.90
N LEU A 73 0.95 -3.56 -8.01
CA LEU A 73 1.80 -2.40 -8.24
C LEU A 73 2.77 -2.59 -9.42
N CYS A 74 3.50 -3.71 -9.46
CA CYS A 74 4.52 -3.96 -10.46
C CYS A 74 3.99 -3.88 -11.91
N PRO A 75 2.92 -4.64 -12.29
CA PRO A 75 2.35 -4.52 -13.64
C PRO A 75 1.75 -3.14 -13.91
N ALA A 76 1.16 -2.47 -12.92
CA ALA A 76 0.64 -1.11 -13.08
C ALA A 76 1.75 -0.09 -13.37
N ALA A 77 2.88 -0.18 -12.68
CA ALA A 77 4.05 0.65 -12.92
C ALA A 77 4.64 0.38 -14.32
N ALA A 78 4.74 -0.88 -14.73
CA ALA A 78 5.20 -1.25 -16.07
C ALA A 78 4.30 -0.66 -17.16
N ALA A 79 2.98 -0.76 -16.99
CA ALA A 79 2.02 -0.16 -17.90
C ALA A 79 2.12 1.37 -17.94
N GLY A 80 2.30 2.01 -16.78
CA GLY A 80 2.52 3.45 -16.65
C GLY A 80 3.77 3.93 -17.38
N ILE A 81 4.89 3.24 -17.22
CA ILE A 81 6.13 3.53 -17.96
C ILE A 81 5.88 3.36 -19.47
N GLY A 82 5.22 2.28 -19.88
CA GLY A 82 4.86 2.06 -21.28
C GLY A 82 4.01 3.19 -21.89
N ALA A 83 3.01 3.67 -21.14
CA ALA A 83 2.17 4.80 -21.54
C ALA A 83 2.94 6.13 -21.59
N MET A 84 3.80 6.38 -20.60
CA MET A 84 4.68 7.56 -20.54
C MET A 84 5.59 7.65 -21.76
N LEU A 85 6.21 6.51 -22.13
CA LEU A 85 7.12 6.40 -23.27
C LEU A 85 6.40 6.20 -24.62
N ARG A 86 5.07 6.11 -24.62
CA ARG A 86 4.24 5.84 -25.82
C ARG A 86 4.70 4.59 -26.56
N LEU A 87 5.06 3.55 -25.83
CA LEU A 87 5.51 2.28 -26.41
C LEU A 87 4.37 1.59 -27.16
N PRO A 88 4.70 0.76 -28.18
CA PRO A 88 3.71 -0.08 -28.83
C PRO A 88 3.01 -1.01 -27.84
N THR A 89 1.72 -1.27 -28.05
CA THR A 89 0.89 -2.10 -27.17
C THR A 89 1.50 -3.48 -26.92
N GLU A 90 2.08 -4.10 -27.95
CA GLU A 90 2.72 -5.42 -27.83
C GLU A 90 3.94 -5.43 -26.92
N VAL A 91 4.68 -4.31 -26.83
CA VAL A 91 5.82 -4.16 -25.92
C VAL A 91 5.32 -4.00 -24.48
N VAL A 92 4.31 -3.16 -24.28
CA VAL A 92 3.69 -2.96 -22.95
C VAL A 92 3.06 -4.27 -22.45
N TYR A 93 2.44 -5.04 -23.35
CA TYR A 93 1.88 -6.35 -23.06
C TYR A 93 2.95 -7.28 -22.48
N GLN A 94 4.10 -7.46 -23.15
CA GLN A 94 5.18 -8.30 -22.62
C GLN A 94 5.70 -7.78 -21.26
N ALA A 95 5.87 -6.46 -21.12
CA ALA A 95 6.36 -5.86 -19.87
C ALA A 95 5.43 -6.15 -18.68
N ILE A 96 4.11 -6.00 -18.85
CA ILE A 96 3.12 -6.33 -17.81
C ILE A 96 3.23 -7.80 -17.39
N GLN A 97 3.43 -8.68 -18.38
CA GLN A 97 3.45 -10.12 -18.14
C GLN A 97 4.66 -10.53 -17.31
N GLN A 98 5.83 -10.03 -17.66
CA GLN A 98 7.03 -10.22 -16.83
C GLN A 98 6.86 -9.59 -15.45
N ALA A 99 6.38 -8.34 -15.39
CA ALA A 99 6.23 -7.60 -14.14
C ALA A 99 5.35 -8.33 -13.12
N LEU A 100 4.20 -8.88 -13.53
CA LEU A 100 3.36 -9.69 -12.64
C LEU A 100 4.09 -10.98 -12.23
N HIS A 101 4.65 -11.71 -13.19
CA HIS A 101 5.31 -13.00 -12.94
C HIS A 101 6.37 -12.93 -11.82
N VAL A 102 7.16 -11.86 -11.80
CA VAL A 102 8.27 -11.70 -10.85
C VAL A 102 7.91 -10.94 -9.57
N SER A 103 6.66 -10.50 -9.40
CA SER A 103 6.23 -9.69 -8.24
C SER A 103 5.25 -10.40 -7.30
N CYS A 104 4.88 -11.64 -7.59
CA CYS A 104 4.08 -12.47 -6.68
C CYS A 104 4.90 -12.93 -5.47
N THR A 105 4.89 -12.13 -4.40
CA THR A 105 5.55 -12.47 -3.12
C THR A 105 4.52 -12.81 -2.04
N THR A 106 4.90 -13.65 -1.08
CA THR A 106 4.02 -13.94 0.07
C THR A 106 3.81 -12.70 0.94
N ARG A 107 2.68 -12.65 1.64
CA ARG A 107 2.33 -11.54 2.55
C ARG A 107 3.00 -11.63 3.92
N GLN A 108 3.99 -12.50 4.10
CA GLN A 108 4.75 -12.58 5.34
C GLN A 108 5.45 -11.25 5.66
N SER A 109 5.72 -10.43 4.63
CA SER A 109 6.19 -9.05 4.72
C SER A 109 5.38 -8.12 5.64
N ARG A 110 4.13 -8.47 5.97
CA ARG A 110 3.15 -7.60 6.66
C ARG A 110 2.44 -8.30 7.83
N LYS A 111 3.04 -9.35 8.40
CA LYS A 111 2.47 -10.13 9.51
C LYS A 111 3.54 -10.48 10.55
N GLY A 112 3.17 -10.46 11.83
CA GLY A 112 4.07 -10.71 12.95
C GLY A 112 5.04 -9.54 13.17
N GLU A 113 6.34 -9.83 13.24
CA GLU A 113 7.39 -8.80 13.26
C GLU A 113 7.53 -8.17 11.87
N ILE A 114 7.03 -6.94 11.73
CA ILE A 114 7.08 -6.21 10.46
C ILE A 114 8.47 -5.57 10.32
N SER A 115 9.26 -6.10 9.37
CA SER A 115 10.59 -5.59 9.06
C SER A 115 10.58 -4.41 8.09
N SER A 116 11.74 -3.77 7.90
CA SER A 116 11.95 -2.71 6.91
C SER A 116 11.63 -3.13 5.47
N TRP A 117 11.50 -4.44 5.20
CA TRP A 117 11.01 -4.95 3.92
C TRP A 117 9.63 -4.39 3.55
N LYS A 118 8.73 -4.13 4.52
CA LYS A 118 7.42 -3.48 4.26
C LYS A 118 7.58 -2.17 3.49
N ALA A 119 8.58 -1.36 3.85
CA ALA A 119 8.88 -0.09 3.20
C ALA A 119 9.62 -0.26 1.87
N TYR A 120 10.46 -1.29 1.74
CA TYR A 120 11.25 -1.54 0.55
C TYR A 120 10.48 -2.27 -0.57
N ALA A 121 9.49 -3.11 -0.24
CA ALA A 121 8.77 -3.95 -1.19
C ALA A 121 8.20 -3.18 -2.39
N PRO A 122 7.59 -1.99 -2.23
CA PRO A 122 7.12 -1.20 -3.38
C PRO A 122 8.25 -0.65 -4.24
N ALA A 123 9.38 -0.27 -3.64
CA ALA A 123 10.56 0.15 -4.39
C ALA A 123 11.15 -1.01 -5.21
N HIS A 124 11.13 -2.21 -4.64
CA HIS A 124 11.52 -3.43 -5.34
C HIS A 124 10.61 -3.68 -6.55
N ALA A 125 9.28 -3.59 -6.39
CA ALA A 125 8.34 -3.68 -7.50
C ALA A 125 8.61 -2.64 -8.59
N GLY A 126 8.89 -1.39 -8.21
CA GLY A 126 9.28 -0.34 -9.16
C GLY A 126 10.55 -0.69 -9.96
N LYS A 127 11.57 -1.27 -9.31
CA LYS A 127 12.78 -1.75 -10.00
C LYS A 127 12.44 -2.86 -11.01
N LEU A 128 11.64 -3.84 -10.60
CA LEU A 128 11.23 -4.95 -11.45
C LEU A 128 10.41 -4.47 -12.66
N ALA A 129 9.55 -3.47 -12.48
CA ALA A 129 8.77 -2.86 -13.56
C ALA A 129 9.65 -2.16 -14.60
N ILE A 130 10.66 -1.39 -14.14
CA ILE A 130 11.62 -0.73 -15.04
C ILE A 130 12.40 -1.78 -15.85
N GLU A 131 12.88 -2.85 -15.19
CA GLU A 131 13.59 -3.93 -15.85
C GLU A 131 12.70 -4.67 -16.87
N ALA A 132 11.45 -4.96 -16.52
CA ALA A 132 10.50 -5.61 -17.42
C ALA A 132 10.24 -4.78 -18.69
N VAL A 133 10.11 -3.45 -18.55
CA VAL A 133 9.93 -2.56 -19.70
C VAL A 133 11.19 -2.48 -20.55
N ASP A 134 12.38 -2.34 -19.95
CA ASP A 134 13.65 -2.30 -20.69
C ASP A 134 13.86 -3.59 -21.52
N ARG A 135 13.60 -4.77 -20.94
CA ARG A 135 13.70 -6.04 -21.66
C ARG A 135 12.69 -6.17 -22.79
N ALA A 136 11.43 -5.79 -22.55
CA ALA A 136 10.41 -5.81 -23.58
C ALA A 136 10.76 -4.87 -24.75
N MET A 137 11.32 -3.69 -24.48
CA MET A 137 11.79 -2.75 -25.51
C MET A 137 12.92 -3.33 -26.38
N ARG A 138 13.68 -4.30 -25.87
CA ARG A 138 14.71 -5.06 -26.61
C ARG A 138 14.15 -6.22 -27.42
N GLY A 139 12.82 -6.40 -27.44
CA GLY A 139 12.14 -7.45 -28.19
C GLY A 139 12.04 -8.78 -27.45
N GLU A 140 12.34 -8.81 -26.15
CA GLU A 140 12.16 -10.01 -25.35
C GLU A 140 10.67 -10.30 -25.11
N LYS A 141 10.34 -11.60 -25.04
CA LYS A 141 9.01 -12.09 -24.70
C LYS A 141 9.00 -12.67 -23.29
N SER A 142 7.83 -12.69 -22.68
CA SER A 142 7.59 -13.07 -21.30
C SER A 142 6.59 -14.24 -21.23
N PRO A 143 6.49 -14.95 -20.08
CA PRO A 143 5.45 -15.96 -19.88
C PRO A 143 4.06 -15.38 -20.18
N SER A 144 3.27 -16.04 -21.04
CA SER A 144 2.10 -15.43 -21.66
C SER A 144 1.00 -16.43 -22.00
N PRO A 145 -0.29 -16.13 -21.73
CA PRO A 145 -0.80 -15.00 -20.94
C PRO A 145 -0.56 -15.21 -19.43
N ILE A 146 -0.07 -14.19 -18.71
CA ILE A 146 0.35 -14.36 -17.31
C ILE A 146 -0.83 -14.46 -16.33
N TYR A 147 -1.96 -13.83 -16.66
CA TYR A 147 -3.14 -13.84 -15.81
C TYR A 147 -3.97 -15.10 -16.05
N GLU A 148 -4.29 -15.45 -17.30
CA GLU A 148 -5.25 -16.52 -17.66
C GLU A 148 -4.65 -17.74 -18.36
N GLY A 149 -3.32 -17.84 -18.47
CA GLY A 149 -2.66 -19.03 -19.03
C GLY A 149 -2.88 -20.31 -18.21
N GLU A 150 -2.51 -21.46 -18.77
CA GLU A 150 -2.67 -22.77 -18.11
C GLU A 150 -1.91 -22.84 -16.76
N ASP A 151 -0.68 -22.35 -16.72
CA ASP A 151 0.18 -22.28 -15.52
C ASP A 151 0.24 -20.84 -14.94
N SER A 152 -0.87 -20.12 -14.99
CA SER A 152 -0.94 -18.69 -14.68
C SER A 152 -1.15 -18.33 -13.22
N VAL A 153 -1.10 -17.03 -12.94
CA VAL A 153 -1.42 -16.46 -11.63
C VAL A 153 -2.84 -16.80 -11.20
N VAL A 154 -3.84 -16.66 -12.07
CA VAL A 154 -5.23 -16.98 -11.70
C VAL A 154 -5.36 -18.48 -11.38
N ALA A 155 -4.79 -19.34 -12.22
CA ALA A 155 -4.92 -20.78 -12.11
C ALA A 155 -4.24 -21.36 -10.85
N TRP A 156 -3.04 -20.90 -10.51
CA TRP A 156 -2.21 -21.57 -9.50
C TRP A 156 -1.83 -20.73 -8.28
N MET A 157 -2.05 -19.42 -8.34
CA MET A 157 -1.78 -18.53 -7.20
C MET A 157 -3.07 -17.95 -6.60
N LEU A 158 -4.18 -17.94 -7.35
CA LEU A 158 -5.44 -17.36 -6.91
C LEU A 158 -6.56 -18.41 -6.77
N ASP A 159 -7.68 -18.24 -7.47
CA ASP A 159 -8.94 -18.96 -7.23
C ASP A 159 -9.05 -20.27 -8.03
N GLY A 160 -8.05 -20.63 -8.84
CA GLY A 160 -8.06 -21.85 -9.65
C GLY A 160 -8.29 -21.59 -11.15
N PRO A 161 -8.16 -22.62 -11.99
CA PRO A 161 -8.19 -22.50 -13.45
C PRO A 161 -9.56 -22.06 -14.02
N ASP A 162 -10.65 -22.29 -13.28
CA ASP A 162 -12.01 -21.90 -13.69
C ASP A 162 -12.41 -20.50 -13.17
N ALA A 163 -11.49 -19.78 -12.53
CA ALA A 163 -11.79 -18.50 -11.92
C ALA A 163 -11.78 -17.36 -12.94
N HIS A 164 -12.67 -16.39 -12.72
CA HIS A 164 -12.79 -15.19 -13.54
C HIS A 164 -12.83 -13.94 -12.66
N TYR A 165 -12.09 -12.92 -13.06
CA TYR A 165 -12.05 -11.62 -12.40
C TYR A 165 -12.48 -10.53 -13.37
N LEU A 166 -13.24 -9.56 -12.87
CA LEU A 166 -13.59 -8.36 -13.62
C LEU A 166 -12.74 -7.20 -13.11
N VAL A 167 -11.88 -6.67 -13.97
CA VAL A 167 -11.06 -5.47 -13.70
C VAL A 167 -11.70 -4.30 -14.47
N PRO A 168 -12.25 -3.28 -13.80
CA PRO A 168 -13.11 -2.26 -14.42
C PRO A 168 -12.32 -1.16 -15.15
N LEU A 169 -11.46 -1.55 -16.10
CA LEU A 169 -10.68 -0.61 -16.91
C LEU A 169 -11.58 0.32 -17.75
N PRO A 170 -11.17 1.57 -18.00
CA PRO A 170 -11.91 2.49 -18.85
C PRO A 170 -11.92 2.04 -20.32
N GLU A 171 -13.02 2.31 -21.01
CA GLU A 171 -13.17 2.03 -22.44
C GLU A 171 -12.34 3.00 -23.31
N PRO A 172 -12.09 2.68 -24.59
CA PRO A 172 -11.40 3.58 -25.50
C PRO A 172 -12.06 4.97 -25.57
N GLY A 173 -11.29 6.00 -25.19
CA GLY A 173 -11.74 7.40 -25.17
C GLY A 173 -12.24 7.88 -23.80
N GLU A 174 -12.41 6.98 -22.83
CA GLU A 174 -12.78 7.37 -21.47
C GLU A 174 -11.57 7.92 -20.67
N PRO A 175 -11.80 8.92 -19.81
CA PRO A 175 -10.74 9.53 -19.02
C PRO A 175 -10.28 8.59 -17.90
N LYS A 176 -8.96 8.57 -17.66
CA LYS A 176 -8.34 7.87 -16.52
C LYS A 176 -8.48 8.73 -15.27
N ARG A 177 -9.41 8.38 -14.39
CA ARG A 177 -9.82 9.19 -13.22
C ARG A 177 -9.62 8.47 -11.90
N ALA A 178 -9.12 7.24 -11.89
CA ALA A 178 -8.98 6.44 -10.68
C ALA A 178 -8.11 7.13 -9.62
N ILE A 179 -7.12 7.93 -10.00
CA ILE A 179 -6.31 8.73 -9.05
C ILE A 179 -7.17 9.59 -8.10
N LEU A 180 -8.34 10.06 -8.54
CA LEU A 180 -9.25 10.86 -7.72
C LEU A 180 -10.01 10.02 -6.67
N GLN A 181 -9.89 8.70 -6.74
CA GLN A 181 -10.48 7.75 -5.81
C GLN A 181 -9.52 7.35 -4.69
N SER A 182 -8.22 7.69 -4.80
CA SER A 182 -7.27 7.42 -3.73
C SER A 182 -7.48 8.39 -2.55
N TYR A 183 -7.13 7.92 -1.37
CA TYR A 183 -7.27 8.67 -0.13
C TYR A 183 -5.92 9.14 0.36
N THR A 184 -5.74 10.45 0.51
CA THR A 184 -4.54 11.01 1.12
C THR A 184 -4.58 10.89 2.64
N LYS A 185 -3.42 10.65 3.25
CA LYS A 185 -3.30 10.57 4.71
C LYS A 185 -2.93 11.92 5.29
N GLN A 186 -3.62 12.29 6.37
CA GLN A 186 -3.25 13.46 7.16
C GLN A 186 -2.18 13.09 8.19
N HIS A 187 -2.32 11.93 8.81
CA HIS A 187 -1.44 11.45 9.87
C HIS A 187 -0.56 10.32 9.34
N SER A 188 0.73 10.34 9.67
CA SER A 188 1.66 9.23 9.39
C SER A 188 1.29 8.05 10.28
N ALA A 189 0.31 7.25 9.89
CA ALA A 189 -0.12 6.02 10.54
C ALA A 189 -0.94 5.17 9.55
N GLU A 190 -1.27 3.93 9.92
CA GLU A 190 -2.15 3.07 9.12
C GLU A 190 -3.51 3.76 8.85
N TYR A 191 -4.07 3.59 7.64
CA TYR A 191 -5.17 4.44 7.13
C TYR A 191 -6.46 4.31 7.97
N GLN A 192 -6.72 3.12 8.50
CA GLN A 192 -7.89 2.80 9.32
C GLN A 192 -7.82 3.48 10.69
N SER A 193 -6.66 4.04 11.06
CA SER A 193 -6.47 4.83 12.28
C SER A 193 -6.75 6.34 12.13
N GLN A 194 -6.85 6.88 10.90
CA GLN A 194 -6.93 8.34 10.66
C GLN A 194 -8.08 9.00 11.45
N ALA A 195 -9.30 8.48 11.30
CA ALA A 195 -10.47 9.00 12.01
C ALA A 195 -10.39 8.79 13.53
N ILE A 196 -9.65 7.78 13.99
CA ILE A 196 -9.49 7.46 15.41
C ILE A 196 -8.48 8.41 16.07
N ILE A 197 -7.45 8.84 15.35
CA ILE A 197 -6.54 9.91 15.77
C ILE A 197 -7.32 11.22 15.96
N ASP A 198 -8.14 11.60 14.98
CA ASP A 198 -8.96 12.82 15.08
C ASP A 198 -9.99 12.73 16.21
N LEU A 199 -10.57 11.55 16.43
CA LEU A 199 -11.45 11.30 17.57
C LEU A 199 -10.70 11.47 18.90
N ALA A 200 -9.48 10.95 19.02
CA ALA A 200 -8.67 11.07 20.22
C ALA A 200 -8.37 12.54 20.54
N PHE A 201 -8.04 13.36 19.53
CA PHE A 201 -7.84 14.80 19.71
C PHE A 201 -9.08 15.49 20.26
N ARG A 202 -10.27 15.18 19.72
CA ARG A 202 -11.54 15.74 20.22
C ARG A 202 -11.91 15.25 21.62
N LEU A 203 -11.61 13.98 21.93
CA LEU A 203 -11.88 13.42 23.26
C LEU A 203 -10.97 13.98 24.34
N ARG A 204 -9.75 14.37 23.99
CA ARG A 204 -8.80 15.00 24.92
C ARG A 204 -9.39 16.21 25.62
N GLU A 205 -10.16 17.03 24.91
CA GLU A 205 -10.84 18.21 25.47
C GLU A 205 -11.85 17.85 26.58
N ARG A 206 -12.33 16.61 26.58
CA ARG A 206 -13.32 16.07 27.53
C ARG A 206 -12.69 15.21 28.62
N ILE A 207 -11.41 14.84 28.49
CA ILE A 207 -10.66 13.99 29.40
C ILE A 207 -9.40 14.75 29.83
N PRO A 208 -9.51 15.70 30.78
CA PRO A 208 -8.39 16.55 31.19
C PRO A 208 -7.29 15.77 31.93
N ASN A 209 -7.63 14.60 32.49
CA ASN A 209 -6.68 13.74 33.18
C ASN A 209 -6.91 12.27 32.76
N THR A 210 -6.01 11.73 31.95
CA THR A 210 -6.05 10.34 31.48
C THR A 210 -5.79 9.32 32.59
N ASP A 211 -5.23 9.70 33.73
CA ASP A 211 -5.01 8.80 34.88
C ASP A 211 -6.32 8.30 35.50
N GLN A 212 -7.44 8.99 35.24
CA GLN A 212 -8.76 8.60 35.72
C GLN A 212 -9.44 7.56 34.80
N VAL A 213 -8.87 7.28 33.62
CA VAL A 213 -9.43 6.34 32.66
C VAL A 213 -9.20 4.92 33.16
N LYS A 214 -10.29 4.20 33.45
CA LYS A 214 -10.24 2.79 33.88
C LYS A 214 -10.24 1.80 32.71
N ARG A 215 -10.86 2.17 31.59
CA ARG A 215 -11.00 1.34 30.39
C ARG A 215 -11.31 2.21 29.19
N VAL A 216 -10.66 1.92 28.08
CA VAL A 216 -11.03 2.41 26.75
C VAL A 216 -11.65 1.25 25.98
N THR A 217 -12.75 1.50 25.26
CA THR A 217 -13.36 0.53 24.35
C THR A 217 -13.60 1.23 23.02
N ILE A 218 -12.92 0.75 21.98
CA ILE A 218 -13.01 1.29 20.62
C ILE A 218 -13.85 0.32 19.80
N SER A 219 -15.09 0.71 19.49
CA SER A 219 -15.94 -0.02 18.53
C SER A 219 -15.58 0.42 17.11
N THR A 220 -15.19 -0.53 16.27
CA THR A 220 -14.68 -0.24 14.91
C THR A 220 -15.09 -1.34 13.93
N SER A 221 -14.75 -1.17 12.66
CA SER A 221 -15.03 -2.16 11.61
C SER A 221 -14.29 -3.48 11.86
N HIS A 222 -14.80 -4.57 11.27
CA HIS A 222 -14.10 -5.86 11.27
C HIS A 222 -12.65 -5.71 10.79
N HIS A 223 -12.46 -5.01 9.67
CA HIS A 223 -11.13 -4.86 9.08
C HIS A 223 -10.16 -4.15 10.02
N THR A 224 -10.54 -3.00 10.59
CA THR A 224 -9.73 -2.27 11.56
C THR A 224 -9.41 -3.14 12.78
N HIS A 225 -10.40 -3.88 13.31
CA HIS A 225 -10.22 -4.73 14.49
C HIS A 225 -9.21 -5.86 14.25
N TYR A 226 -9.26 -6.53 13.09
CA TYR A 226 -8.39 -7.67 12.77
C TYR A 226 -7.02 -7.27 12.19
N VAL A 227 -6.88 -6.05 11.64
CA VAL A 227 -5.61 -5.61 11.05
C VAL A 227 -4.76 -4.82 12.03
N ILE A 228 -5.32 -3.85 12.77
CA ILE A 228 -4.57 -2.99 13.69
C ILE A 228 -5.12 -2.96 15.12
N GLY A 229 -6.30 -3.52 15.35
CA GLY A 229 -6.90 -3.64 16.68
C GLY A 229 -6.49 -4.92 17.41
N THR A 230 -7.17 -5.15 18.54
CA THR A 230 -6.92 -6.31 19.42
C THR A 230 -7.25 -7.66 18.77
N GLY A 231 -8.08 -7.67 17.72
CA GLY A 231 -8.44 -8.87 16.97
C GLY A 231 -7.34 -9.41 16.08
N SER A 232 -6.24 -8.67 15.90
CA SER A 232 -5.10 -9.16 15.12
C SER A 232 -4.35 -10.31 15.82
N GLY A 233 -4.43 -10.38 17.16
CA GLY A 233 -3.73 -11.37 17.97
C GLY A 233 -2.21 -11.19 18.04
N ASP A 234 -1.68 -10.06 17.55
CA ASP A 234 -0.23 -9.79 17.54
C ASP A 234 0.21 -9.16 18.87
N PRO A 235 0.95 -9.86 19.75
CA PRO A 235 1.36 -9.32 21.05
C PRO A 235 2.30 -8.12 20.92
N GLN A 236 3.07 -8.03 19.83
CA GLN A 236 3.98 -6.91 19.57
C GLN A 236 3.24 -5.56 19.46
N LYS A 237 1.94 -5.56 19.13
CA LYS A 237 1.13 -4.33 19.12
C LYS A 237 0.78 -3.81 20.52
N PHE A 238 1.20 -4.51 21.57
CA PHE A 238 1.14 -4.10 22.97
C PHE A 238 2.53 -3.89 23.59
N ASP A 239 3.60 -3.99 22.79
CA ASP A 239 4.96 -3.93 23.29
C ASP A 239 5.57 -2.51 23.12
N PRO A 240 5.88 -1.79 24.21
CA PRO A 240 6.49 -0.46 24.13
C PRO A 240 7.89 -0.42 23.50
N GLN A 241 8.52 -1.58 23.30
CA GLN A 241 9.79 -1.72 22.59
C GLN A 241 9.62 -2.10 21.12
N ALA A 242 8.37 -2.20 20.63
CA ALA A 242 8.10 -2.55 19.24
C ALA A 242 8.63 -1.50 18.26
N SER A 243 8.90 -1.95 17.04
CA SER A 243 9.36 -1.08 15.96
C SER A 243 8.33 -0.02 15.59
N ARG A 244 8.78 1.07 14.94
CA ARG A 244 7.89 2.08 14.35
C ARG A 244 6.83 1.44 13.44
N GLU A 245 7.23 0.47 12.63
CA GLU A 245 6.37 -0.28 11.70
C GLU A 245 5.34 -1.18 12.38
N THR A 246 5.52 -1.44 13.67
CA THR A 246 4.53 -2.14 14.50
C THR A 246 3.63 -1.14 15.21
N LEU A 247 4.20 -0.06 15.76
CA LEU A 247 3.46 0.99 16.45
C LEU A 247 2.53 1.77 15.51
N ASP A 248 2.93 1.99 14.24
CA ASP A 248 2.07 2.59 13.21
C ASP A 248 0.87 1.70 12.82
N HIS A 249 0.87 0.44 13.25
CA HIS A 249 -0.18 -0.58 13.07
C HIS A 249 -0.79 -1.05 14.41
N SER A 250 -0.58 -0.31 15.52
CA SER A 250 -1.21 -0.59 16.82
C SER A 250 -2.27 0.46 17.12
N LEU A 251 -3.54 0.12 16.93
CA LEU A 251 -4.65 1.04 17.18
C LEU A 251 -4.70 1.51 18.63
N MET A 252 -4.34 0.62 19.55
CA MET A 252 -4.34 0.89 20.99
C MET A 252 -3.27 1.94 21.33
N TYR A 253 -2.05 1.74 20.82
CA TYR A 253 -0.96 2.71 20.94
C TYR A 253 -1.32 4.06 20.32
N ILE A 254 -1.82 4.02 19.08
CA ILE A 254 -2.18 5.21 18.31
C ILE A 254 -3.22 6.05 19.06
N PHE A 255 -4.27 5.40 19.55
CA PHE A 255 -5.30 6.10 20.31
C PHE A 255 -4.75 6.68 21.62
N ALA A 256 -3.96 5.91 22.38
CA ALA A 256 -3.40 6.36 23.65
C ALA A 256 -2.48 7.60 23.47
N VAL A 257 -1.55 7.55 22.52
CA VAL A 257 -0.63 8.66 22.26
C VAL A 257 -1.37 9.87 21.69
N ALA A 258 -2.29 9.68 20.74
CA ALA A 258 -3.08 10.77 20.18
C ALA A 258 -3.95 11.47 21.25
N LEU A 259 -4.55 10.69 22.16
CA LEU A 259 -5.38 11.21 23.25
C LEU A 259 -4.56 12.05 24.23
N GLN A 260 -3.36 11.60 24.58
CA GLN A 260 -2.51 12.31 25.53
C GLN A 260 -1.90 13.58 24.92
N ASP A 261 -1.35 13.46 23.72
CA ASP A 261 -0.52 14.51 23.13
C ASP A 261 -1.36 15.56 22.39
N GLY A 262 -2.58 15.21 21.94
CA GLY A 262 -3.43 16.10 21.14
C GLY A 262 -2.82 16.44 19.76
N ARG A 263 -1.79 15.70 19.35
CA ARG A 263 -1.11 15.80 18.05
C ARG A 263 -0.56 14.44 17.64
N TRP A 264 -0.30 14.27 16.34
CA TRP A 264 0.38 13.11 15.78
C TRP A 264 1.52 13.57 14.88
N HIS A 265 2.75 13.15 15.17
CA HIS A 265 3.94 13.51 14.40
C HIS A 265 4.66 12.25 13.91
N HIS A 266 5.09 12.26 12.65
CA HIS A 266 5.68 11.10 11.98
C HIS A 266 6.99 10.58 12.62
N VAL A 267 7.64 11.38 13.47
CA VAL A 267 8.81 10.99 14.29
C VAL A 267 8.45 10.96 15.78
N ASP A 268 8.07 12.10 16.36
CA ASP A 268 7.94 12.26 17.82
C ASP A 268 6.95 11.27 18.45
N SER A 269 5.87 10.95 17.73
CA SER A 269 4.84 10.02 18.21
C SER A 269 5.31 8.57 18.24
N TYR A 270 6.54 8.28 17.78
CA TYR A 270 7.13 6.93 17.73
C TYR A 270 8.46 6.81 18.48
N LEU A 271 8.95 7.89 19.09
CA LEU A 271 10.22 7.86 19.83
C LEU A 271 10.15 6.86 20.99
N PRO A 272 11.20 6.06 21.25
CA PRO A 272 11.19 5.08 22.35
C PRO A 272 10.85 5.69 23.71
N GLU A 273 11.37 6.88 24.01
CA GLU A 273 11.07 7.63 25.24
C GLU A 273 9.62 8.11 25.32
N ARG A 274 8.95 8.28 24.17
CA ARG A 274 7.52 8.58 24.11
C ARG A 274 6.70 7.30 24.29
N ALA A 275 7.03 6.24 23.55
CA ALA A 275 6.31 4.98 23.60
C ALA A 275 6.39 4.30 24.98
N GLY A 276 7.57 4.38 25.61
CA GLY A 276 7.86 3.76 26.90
C GLY A 276 7.39 4.55 28.13
N ARG A 277 6.64 5.65 27.97
CA ARG A 277 6.12 6.41 29.12
C ARG A 277 5.20 5.53 29.98
N PRO A 278 5.42 5.43 31.31
CA PRO A 278 4.61 4.53 32.15
C PRO A 278 3.10 4.81 32.12
N ASP A 279 2.71 6.07 32.02
CA ASP A 279 1.29 6.48 31.92
C ASP A 279 0.67 6.12 30.56
N THR A 280 1.44 6.14 29.49
CA THR A 280 1.02 5.67 28.16
C THR A 280 0.85 4.16 28.14
N VAL A 281 1.83 3.41 28.64
CA VAL A 281 1.77 1.93 28.71
C VAL A 281 0.60 1.44 29.56
N ARG A 282 0.18 2.22 30.57
CA ARG A 282 -1.01 1.91 31.37
C ARG A 282 -2.34 2.17 30.63
N LEU A 283 -2.37 3.15 29.74
CA LEU A 283 -3.56 3.54 28.97
C LEU A 283 -3.74 2.67 27.71
N TRP A 284 -2.63 2.27 27.11
CA TRP A 284 -2.49 1.32 26.01
C TRP A 284 -2.96 -0.08 26.40
#